data_AF-A0A846VZ62-F1
#
_entry.id   AF-A0A846VZ62-F1
#
_cell.length_a   1.000
_cell.length_b   1.000
_cell.length_c   1.000
_cell.angle_alpha   90.00
_cell.angle_beta   90.00
_cell.angle_gamma   90.00
#
_symmetry.space_group_name_H-M   'P 1'
#
loop_
_entity.id
_entity.type
_entity.pdbx_description
1 polymer ?
#
loop_
_entity_poly.entity_id
_entity_poly.type
_entity_poly.pdbx_seq_one_letter_code
_entity_poly.pdbx_strand_id
1 'polypeptide(L)'
;MQLGDWTVLLVAAAAAGWVDAVVGGGGLIILPTLLLVAPGIAPQTALGTNKMAALAGTATAVLTFARKVPMQWKVLVPGGVIAAITAACGAAAVSLIDRELFIPMVMVVLVGVAIFVTLRPKVGLTMATHPPTRRKVILVVALASGLIGLYDGLLGPGTGTFLIITFATLLGTEFVRAAAMAKVINCGSNVGALLYLGATGHVLWGLGAGMAVANIAGAVVGSRMALAKGAGFVRVVLLVVVVVMVVRLGWQQFA
;
A
#
# COMPACT_ATOMS: atom_id res chain seq x y z
N MET A 1 -12.83 2.58 -23.69
CA MET A 1 -12.17 1.36 -23.18
C MET A 1 -12.77 0.17 -23.89
N GLN A 2 -11.94 -0.64 -24.53
CA GLN A 2 -12.35 -1.88 -25.17
C GLN A 2 -12.55 -2.99 -24.12
N LEU A 3 -13.20 -4.10 -24.47
CA LEU A 3 -13.37 -5.26 -23.56
C LEU A 3 -12.01 -5.81 -23.08
N GLY A 4 -10.98 -5.77 -23.93
CA GLY A 4 -9.61 -6.15 -23.56
C GLY A 4 -9.04 -5.33 -22.41
N ASP A 5 -9.25 -4.01 -22.43
CA ASP A 5 -8.78 -3.08 -21.40
C ASP A 5 -9.34 -3.43 -20.01
N TRP A 6 -10.63 -3.78 -19.95
CA TRP A 6 -11.28 -4.21 -18.72
C TRP A 6 -10.69 -5.51 -18.19
N THR A 7 -10.46 -6.50 -19.06
CA THR A 7 -9.87 -7.77 -18.62
C THR A 7 -8.46 -7.60 -18.04
N VAL A 8 -7.61 -6.77 -18.68
CA VAL A 8 -6.26 -6.47 -18.18
C VAL A 8 -6.33 -5.77 -16.82
N LEU A 9 -7.22 -4.79 -16.66
CA LEU A 9 -7.37 -4.06 -15.40
C LEU A 9 -7.90 -4.94 -14.27
N LEU A 10 -8.85 -5.84 -14.54
CA LEU A 10 -9.39 -6.76 -13.54
C LEU A 10 -8.34 -7.79 -13.10
N VAL A 11 -7.59 -8.37 -14.04
CA VAL A 11 -6.49 -9.29 -13.71
C VAL A 11 -5.39 -8.56 -12.93
N ALA A 12 -5.01 -7.36 -13.36
CA ALA A 12 -4.05 -6.54 -12.63
C ALA A 12 -4.56 -6.16 -11.24
N ALA A 13 -5.84 -5.84 -11.08
CA ALA A 13 -6.45 -5.52 -9.79
C ALA A 13 -6.45 -6.74 -8.85
N ALA A 14 -6.73 -7.95 -9.36
CA ALA A 14 -6.64 -9.18 -8.57
C ALA A 14 -5.20 -9.49 -8.16
N ALA A 15 -4.24 -9.39 -9.08
CA ALA A 15 -2.81 -9.56 -8.75
C ALA A 15 -2.34 -8.50 -7.74
N ALA A 16 -2.77 -7.26 -7.92
CA ALA A 16 -2.49 -6.16 -7.00
C ALA A 16 -3.09 -6.41 -5.62
N GLY A 17 -4.33 -6.91 -5.53
CA GLY A 17 -4.94 -7.27 -4.25
C GLY A 17 -4.20 -8.39 -3.53
N TRP A 18 -3.69 -9.38 -4.28
CA TRP A 18 -2.85 -10.43 -3.72
C TRP A 18 -1.53 -9.89 -3.18
N VAL A 19 -0.78 -9.14 -4.00
CA VAL A 19 0.50 -8.53 -3.61
C VAL A 19 0.31 -7.56 -2.45
N ASP A 20 -0.76 -6.77 -2.50
CA ASP A 20 -1.10 -5.85 -1.43
C ASP A 20 -1.35 -6.63 -0.14
N ALA A 21 -2.26 -7.60 -0.13
CA ALA A 21 -2.57 -8.36 1.08
C ALA A 21 -1.35 -9.06 1.70
N VAL A 22 -0.39 -9.51 0.88
CA VAL A 22 0.82 -10.19 1.36
C VAL A 22 1.86 -9.18 1.88
N VAL A 23 2.18 -8.13 1.12
CA VAL A 23 3.33 -7.23 1.40
C VAL A 23 3.08 -5.75 1.19
N GLY A 24 1.92 -5.33 0.71
CA GLY A 24 1.54 -3.91 0.73
C GLY A 24 1.98 -3.08 -0.46
N GLY A 25 2.12 -3.72 -1.63
CA GLY A 25 2.60 -3.11 -2.87
C GLY A 25 1.58 -3.05 -4.01
N GLY A 26 0.28 -3.26 -3.79
CA GLY A 26 -0.68 -3.40 -4.90
C GLY A 26 -0.79 -2.16 -5.81
N GLY A 27 -0.60 -0.97 -5.25
CA GLY A 27 -0.59 0.28 -6.03
C GLY A 27 0.50 0.33 -7.11
N LEU A 28 1.59 -0.43 -6.95
CA LEU A 28 2.67 -0.59 -7.93
C LEU A 28 2.24 -1.30 -9.20
N ILE A 29 1.17 -2.09 -9.11
CA ILE A 29 0.61 -2.82 -10.24
C ILE A 29 -0.52 -1.99 -10.83
N ILE A 30 -1.49 -1.57 -9.99
CA ILE A 30 -2.68 -0.86 -10.48
C ILE A 30 -2.32 0.46 -11.16
N LEU A 31 -1.56 1.36 -10.53
CA LEU A 31 -1.33 2.70 -11.09
C LEU A 31 -0.68 2.68 -12.48
N PRO A 32 0.44 1.97 -12.73
CA PRO A 32 1.01 1.93 -14.07
C PRO A 32 0.09 1.21 -15.06
N THR A 33 -0.63 0.16 -14.68
CA THR A 33 -1.61 -0.47 -15.59
C THR A 33 -2.74 0.49 -15.96
N LEU A 34 -3.22 1.29 -15.00
CA LEU A 34 -4.30 2.25 -15.22
C LEU A 34 -3.85 3.41 -16.13
N LEU A 35 -2.61 3.89 -15.95
CA LEU A 35 -2.01 4.90 -16.82
C LEU A 35 -1.68 4.36 -18.23
N LEU A 36 -1.33 3.08 -18.37
CA LEU A 36 -1.08 2.45 -19.68
C LEU A 36 -2.38 2.24 -20.47
N VAL A 37 -3.43 1.77 -19.79
CA VAL A 37 -4.72 1.45 -20.43
C VAL A 37 -5.55 2.71 -20.68
N ALA A 38 -5.37 3.75 -19.87
CA ALA A 38 -6.09 5.01 -20.01
C ALA A 38 -5.16 6.23 -19.85
N PRO A 39 -4.23 6.48 -20.80
CA PRO A 39 -3.23 7.56 -20.71
C PRO A 39 -3.85 8.98 -20.67
N GLY A 40 -5.09 9.12 -21.10
CA GLY A 40 -5.83 10.39 -21.08
C GLY A 40 -6.33 10.83 -19.70
N ILE A 41 -6.33 9.96 -18.68
CA ILE A 41 -6.91 10.30 -17.37
C ILE A 41 -6.01 11.26 -16.59
N ALA A 42 -6.63 12.13 -15.80
CA ALA A 42 -5.91 12.95 -14.84
C ALA A 42 -5.24 12.04 -13.77
N PRO A 43 -4.01 12.32 -13.34
CA PRO A 43 -3.31 11.46 -12.38
C PRO A 43 -4.01 11.37 -11.02
N GLN A 44 -4.66 12.46 -10.59
CA GLN A 44 -5.52 12.48 -9.40
C GLN A 44 -6.68 11.49 -9.52
N THR A 45 -7.27 11.37 -10.72
CA THR A 45 -8.33 10.40 -11.01
C THR A 45 -7.82 8.96 -11.01
N ALA A 46 -6.61 8.73 -11.54
CA ALA A 46 -5.96 7.43 -11.48
C ALA A 46 -5.68 7.00 -10.04
N LEU A 47 -5.16 7.93 -9.22
CA LEU A 47 -4.95 7.75 -7.79
C LEU A 47 -6.25 7.44 -7.05
N GLY A 48 -7.30 8.25 -7.23
CA GLY A 48 -8.56 8.05 -6.52
C GLY A 48 -9.21 6.71 -6.87
N THR A 49 -9.17 6.33 -8.14
CA THR A 49 -9.67 5.03 -8.60
C THR A 49 -8.85 3.87 -8.02
N ASN A 50 -7.53 4.00 -7.95
CA ASN A 50 -6.67 3.04 -7.26
C ASN A 50 -6.98 2.96 -5.76
N LYS A 51 -7.18 4.09 -5.08
CA LYS A 51 -7.52 4.13 -3.64
C LYS A 51 -8.85 3.45 -3.34
N MET A 52 -9.84 3.56 -4.23
CA MET A 52 -11.10 2.83 -4.11
C MET A 52 -10.88 1.30 -4.15
N ALA A 53 -10.15 0.81 -5.14
CA ALA A 53 -9.85 -0.61 -5.27
C ALA A 53 -8.98 -1.13 -4.10
N ALA A 54 -7.95 -0.37 -3.74
CA ALA A 54 -7.04 -0.69 -2.65
C ALA A 54 -7.75 -0.68 -1.29
N LEU A 55 -8.70 0.22 -1.05
CA LEU A 55 -9.48 0.27 0.18
C LEU A 55 -10.26 -1.04 0.37
N ALA A 56 -10.97 -1.49 -0.66
CA ALA A 56 -11.78 -2.71 -0.60
C ALA A 56 -10.92 -3.96 -0.34
N GLY A 57 -9.81 -4.10 -1.07
CA GLY A 57 -8.86 -5.19 -0.84
C GLY A 57 -8.19 -5.14 0.53
N THR A 58 -7.72 -3.96 0.94
CA THR A 58 -7.06 -3.76 2.24
C THR A 58 -8.01 -4.03 3.40
N ALA A 59 -9.25 -3.53 3.34
CA ALA A 59 -10.26 -3.80 4.36
C ALA A 59 -10.54 -5.31 4.50
N THR A 60 -10.62 -6.01 3.36
CA THR A 60 -10.78 -7.47 3.34
C THR A 60 -9.58 -8.20 3.96
N ALA A 61 -8.36 -7.73 3.68
CA ALA A 61 -7.15 -8.25 4.30
C ALA A 61 -7.14 -7.99 5.82
N VAL A 62 -7.52 -6.79 6.27
CA VAL A 62 -7.65 -6.45 7.71
C VAL A 62 -8.60 -7.42 8.39
N LEU A 63 -9.79 -7.67 7.83
CA LEU A 63 -10.76 -8.62 8.38
C LEU A 63 -10.18 -10.05 8.48
N THR A 64 -9.41 -10.47 7.47
CA THR A 64 -8.80 -11.79 7.45
C THR A 64 -7.68 -11.93 8.47
N PHE A 65 -6.81 -10.92 8.60
CA PHE A 65 -5.75 -10.89 9.61
C PHE A 65 -6.30 -10.73 11.03
N ALA A 66 -7.31 -9.90 11.24
CA ALA A 66 -7.92 -9.63 12.55
C ALA A 66 -8.46 -10.88 13.23
N ARG A 67 -8.91 -11.87 12.45
CA ARG A 67 -9.43 -13.15 12.96
C ARG A 67 -8.33 -14.11 13.44
N LYS A 68 -7.09 -13.95 12.98
CA LYS A 68 -6.00 -14.91 13.25
C LYS A 68 -4.79 -14.31 13.97
N VAL A 69 -4.60 -12.99 13.89
CA VAL A 69 -3.46 -12.28 14.48
C VAL A 69 -3.99 -11.35 15.58
N PRO A 70 -3.54 -11.50 16.84
CA PRO A 70 -3.98 -10.64 17.91
C PRO A 70 -3.42 -9.23 17.71
N MET A 71 -4.30 -8.24 17.56
CA MET A 71 -3.95 -6.85 17.25
C MET A 71 -4.22 -5.93 18.43
N GLN A 72 -3.36 -4.91 18.61
CA GLN A 72 -3.57 -3.87 19.63
C GLN A 72 -4.47 -2.76 19.07
N TRP A 73 -5.77 -3.02 18.97
CA TRP A 73 -6.76 -2.10 18.39
C TRP A 73 -6.74 -0.70 19.01
N LYS A 74 -6.48 -0.59 20.33
CA LYS A 74 -6.36 0.69 21.04
C LYS A 74 -5.22 1.58 20.55
N VAL A 75 -4.25 1.04 19.80
CA VAL A 75 -3.15 1.79 19.19
C VAL A 75 -3.34 1.90 17.68
N LEU A 76 -3.79 0.82 17.04
CA LEU A 76 -3.93 0.76 15.59
C LEU A 76 -5.11 1.58 15.05
N VAL A 77 -6.24 1.66 15.78
CA VAL A 77 -7.38 2.47 15.33
C VAL A 77 -7.04 3.96 15.36
N PRO A 78 -6.49 4.54 16.46
CA PRO A 78 -6.00 5.91 16.43
C PRO A 78 -4.93 6.15 15.36
N GLY A 79 -4.01 5.19 15.16
CA GLY A 79 -3.03 5.24 14.07
C GLY A 79 -3.69 5.32 12.69
N GLY A 80 -4.71 4.50 12.43
CA GLY A 80 -5.48 4.53 11.19
C GLY A 80 -6.21 5.87 10.98
N VAL A 81 -6.73 6.49 12.04
CA VAL A 81 -7.33 7.83 11.96
C VAL A 81 -6.29 8.89 11.63
N ILE A 82 -5.11 8.84 12.29
CA ILE A 82 -4.00 9.74 11.96
C ILE A 82 -3.61 9.57 10.49
N ALA A 83 -3.47 8.32 10.03
CA ALA A 83 -3.14 8.01 8.64
C ALA A 83 -4.22 8.49 7.66
N ALA A 84 -5.49 8.43 8.03
CA ALA A 84 -6.58 8.97 7.22
C ALA A 84 -6.46 10.50 7.07
N ILE A 85 -6.24 11.21 8.18
CA ILE A 85 -6.10 12.66 8.16
C ILE A 85 -4.87 13.08 7.35
N THR A 86 -3.71 12.46 7.61
CA THR A 86 -2.48 12.78 6.88
C THR A 86 -2.55 12.38 5.42
N ALA A 87 -3.19 11.27 5.08
CA ALA A 87 -3.40 10.88 3.69
C ALA A 87 -4.38 11.80 2.96
N ALA A 88 -5.41 12.32 3.63
CA ALA A 88 -6.27 13.35 3.05
C ALA A 88 -5.48 14.63 2.75
N CYS A 89 -4.62 15.07 3.67
CA CYS A 89 -3.71 16.20 3.43
C CYS A 89 -2.71 15.91 2.29
N GLY A 90 -2.21 14.68 2.20
CA GLY A 90 -1.31 14.26 1.12
C GLY A 90 -2.02 14.26 -0.24
N ALA A 91 -3.23 13.73 -0.29
CA ALA A 91 -4.07 13.76 -1.48
C ALA A 91 -4.42 15.19 -1.90
N ALA A 92 -4.64 16.09 -0.93
CA ALA A 92 -4.81 17.52 -1.19
C ALA A 92 -3.57 18.15 -1.82
N ALA A 93 -2.38 17.81 -1.32
CA ALA A 93 -1.14 18.30 -1.91
C ALA A 93 -0.93 17.82 -3.37
N VAL A 94 -1.52 16.69 -3.79
CA VAL A 94 -1.48 16.25 -5.20
C VAL A 94 -2.17 17.26 -6.13
N SER A 95 -3.18 17.98 -5.65
CA SER A 95 -3.87 19.00 -6.45
C SER A 95 -3.03 20.24 -6.75
N LEU A 96 -1.94 20.44 -6.00
CA LEU A 96 -1.00 21.54 -6.19
C LEU A 96 0.19 21.17 -7.09
N ILE A 97 0.27 19.90 -7.55
CA ILE A 97 1.38 19.40 -8.36
C ILE A 97 0.95 19.35 -9.82
N ASP A 98 1.75 19.98 -10.69
CA ASP A 98 1.52 19.94 -12.13
C ASP A 98 1.57 18.51 -12.67
N ARG A 99 0.70 18.22 -13.64
CA ARG A 99 0.56 16.90 -14.28
C ARG A 99 1.89 16.40 -14.86
N GLU A 100 2.71 17.32 -15.37
CA GLU A 100 4.03 17.02 -15.96
C GLU A 100 5.07 16.62 -14.91
N LEU A 101 4.95 17.12 -13.68
CA LEU A 101 5.86 16.77 -12.56
C LEU A 101 5.38 15.54 -11.80
N PHE A 102 4.09 15.23 -11.85
CA PHE A 102 3.50 14.11 -11.12
C PHE A 102 4.05 12.75 -11.56
N ILE A 103 4.14 12.49 -12.87
CA ILE A 103 4.64 11.21 -13.40
C ILE A 103 6.12 10.97 -13.02
N PRO A 104 7.05 11.94 -13.23
CA PRO A 104 8.42 11.84 -12.74
C PRO A 104 8.51 11.69 -11.23
N MET A 105 7.69 12.41 -10.45
CA MET A 105 7.70 12.31 -8.99
C MET A 105 7.27 10.93 -8.49
N VAL A 106 6.22 10.35 -9.08
CA VAL A 106 5.81 8.96 -8.81
C VAL A 106 6.98 8.04 -9.12
N MET A 107 7.61 8.16 -10.30
CA MET A 107 8.78 7.36 -10.65
C MET A 107 9.93 7.51 -9.64
N VAL A 108 10.30 8.73 -9.27
CA VAL A 108 11.39 9.01 -8.30
C VAL A 108 11.07 8.38 -6.95
N VAL A 109 9.81 8.43 -6.52
CA VAL A 109 9.41 7.79 -5.27
C VAL A 109 9.41 6.27 -5.38
N LEU A 110 8.91 5.70 -6.47
CA LEU A 110 9.03 4.27 -6.74
C LEU A 110 10.50 3.84 -6.66
N VAL A 111 11.41 4.66 -7.20
CA VAL A 111 12.86 4.48 -7.12
C VAL A 111 13.38 4.65 -5.70
N GLY A 112 12.94 5.66 -4.96
CA GLY A 112 13.34 5.90 -3.56
C GLY A 112 12.91 4.77 -2.62
N VAL A 113 11.71 4.22 -2.80
CA VAL A 113 11.23 3.03 -2.09
C VAL A 113 12.12 1.83 -2.45
N ALA A 114 12.38 1.62 -3.75
CA ALA A 114 13.25 0.55 -4.22
C ALA A 114 14.66 0.65 -3.58
N ILE A 115 15.25 1.85 -3.57
CA ILE A 115 16.56 2.16 -2.96
C ILE A 115 16.55 1.95 -1.44
N PHE A 116 15.55 2.48 -0.73
CA PHE A 116 15.46 2.34 0.72
C PHE A 116 15.38 0.86 1.14
N VAL A 117 14.60 0.06 0.42
CA VAL A 117 14.44 -1.35 0.74
C VAL A 117 15.67 -2.18 0.31
N THR A 118 16.33 -1.84 -0.80
CA THR A 118 17.58 -2.51 -1.24
C THR A 118 18.80 -2.18 -0.39
N LEU A 119 18.90 -0.95 0.14
CA LEU A 119 20.01 -0.53 0.99
C LEU A 119 19.91 -1.07 2.42
N ARG A 120 18.72 -1.52 2.83
CA ARG A 120 18.50 -2.05 4.19
C ARG A 120 17.90 -3.48 4.20
N PRO A 121 18.54 -4.47 3.55
CA PRO A 121 18.04 -5.84 3.47
C PRO A 121 18.12 -6.60 4.81
N LYS A 122 18.81 -6.04 5.81
CA LYS A 122 18.97 -6.61 7.15
C LYS A 122 17.91 -6.16 8.16
N VAL A 123 16.96 -5.33 7.73
CA VAL A 123 15.95 -4.72 8.58
C VAL A 123 14.83 -5.74 8.84
N GLY A 124 14.86 -6.33 10.04
CA GLY A 124 13.92 -7.35 10.51
C GLY A 124 14.55 -8.75 10.68
N LEU A 125 15.88 -8.87 10.55
CA LEU A 125 16.60 -10.14 10.69
C LEU A 125 16.76 -10.63 12.14
N THR A 126 16.61 -9.73 13.11
CA THR A 126 16.73 -10.03 14.53
C THR A 126 15.40 -9.74 15.19
N MET A 127 14.76 -10.79 15.73
CA MET A 127 13.78 -10.66 16.80
C MET A 127 14.37 -9.71 17.84
N ALA A 128 13.66 -8.64 18.20
CA ALA A 128 14.09 -7.87 19.36
C ALA A 128 14.09 -8.82 20.57
N THR A 129 15.24 -8.93 21.24
CA THR A 129 15.42 -9.77 22.44
C THR A 129 14.47 -9.40 23.58
N HIS A 130 13.87 -8.20 23.53
CA HIS A 130 12.85 -7.75 24.47
C HIS A 130 11.63 -7.16 23.77
N PRO A 131 10.41 -7.46 24.26
CA PRO A 131 9.19 -6.83 23.75
C PRO A 131 9.25 -5.31 23.95
N PRO A 132 8.86 -4.50 22.94
CA PRO A 132 8.93 -3.05 23.03
C PRO A 132 7.97 -2.51 24.08
N THR A 133 8.39 -1.47 24.81
CA THR A 133 7.54 -0.76 25.78
C THR A 133 6.29 -0.19 25.10
N ARG A 134 5.15 -0.16 25.80
CA ARG A 134 3.88 0.40 25.29
C ARG A 134 4.03 1.82 24.73
N ARG A 135 4.86 2.67 25.35
CA ARG A 135 5.17 4.03 24.85
C ARG A 135 5.86 4.01 23.48
N LYS A 136 6.82 3.10 23.28
CA LYS A 136 7.52 2.92 22.00
C LYS A 136 6.55 2.48 20.90
N VAL A 137 5.65 1.54 21.21
CA VAL A 137 4.63 1.08 20.25
C VAL A 137 3.73 2.24 19.80
N ILE A 138 3.20 3.02 20.74
CA ILE A 138 2.33 4.17 20.43
C ILE A 138 3.08 5.20 19.58
N LEU A 139 4.30 5.55 19.96
CA LEU A 139 5.09 6.56 19.26
C LEU A 139 5.44 6.13 17.83
N VAL A 140 5.91 4.90 17.65
CA VAL A 140 6.24 4.36 16.32
C VAL A 140 5.00 4.27 15.45
N VAL A 141 3.87 3.78 15.98
CA VAL A 141 2.62 3.70 15.20
C VAL A 141 2.13 5.10 14.82
N ALA A 142 2.15 6.07 15.73
CA ALA A 142 1.73 7.43 15.45
C ALA A 142 2.62 8.10 14.38
N LEU A 143 3.95 8.01 14.52
CA LEU A 143 4.89 8.60 13.56
C LEU A 143 4.81 7.92 12.19
N ALA A 144 4.75 6.58 12.17
CA ALA A 144 4.59 5.83 10.93
C ALA A 144 3.26 6.19 10.24
N SER A 145 2.16 6.23 11.00
CA SER A 145 0.85 6.61 10.45
C SER A 145 0.82 8.04 9.94
N GLY A 146 1.51 8.96 10.60
CA GLY A 146 1.60 10.35 10.16
C GLY A 146 2.39 10.50 8.87
N LEU A 147 3.66 10.10 8.88
CA LEU A 147 4.60 10.30 7.77
C LEU A 147 4.27 9.40 6.57
N ILE A 148 4.08 8.10 6.83
CA ILE A 148 3.78 7.13 5.78
C ILE A 148 2.34 7.30 5.28
N GLY A 149 1.40 7.73 6.13
CA GLY A 149 0.05 8.10 5.70
C GLY A 149 0.03 9.32 4.77
N LEU A 150 0.80 10.37 5.08
CA LEU A 150 0.95 11.53 4.20
C LEU A 150 1.51 11.12 2.83
N TYR A 151 2.58 10.31 2.84
CA TYR A 151 3.16 9.71 1.66
C TYR A 151 2.15 8.86 0.86
N ASP A 152 1.34 8.06 1.57
CA ASP A 152 0.33 7.21 0.94
C ASP A 152 -0.74 8.02 0.23
N GLY A 153 -1.16 9.14 0.82
CA GLY A 153 -2.10 10.08 0.22
C GLY A 153 -1.55 10.80 -1.00
N LEU A 154 -0.28 11.21 -0.95
CA LEU A 154 0.42 11.88 -2.04
C LEU A 154 0.63 10.96 -3.25
N LEU A 155 1.11 9.74 -3.01
CA LEU A 155 1.60 8.86 -4.07
C LEU A 155 0.97 7.48 -3.96
N GLY A 156 1.15 6.77 -2.84
CA GLY A 156 0.45 5.52 -2.54
C GLY A 156 1.16 4.18 -2.78
N PRO A 157 2.03 3.99 -3.80
CA PRO A 157 2.72 2.72 -3.96
C PRO A 157 3.76 2.43 -2.87
N GLY A 158 3.89 1.17 -2.47
CA GLY A 158 4.94 0.72 -1.54
C GLY A 158 4.69 1.04 -0.06
N THR A 159 3.61 1.77 0.25
CA THR A 159 3.24 2.16 1.62
C THR A 159 3.18 0.99 2.59
N GLY A 160 2.55 -0.12 2.20
CA GLY A 160 2.43 -1.25 3.11
C GLY A 160 3.77 -1.95 3.33
N THR A 161 4.66 -1.99 2.33
CA THR A 161 6.04 -2.48 2.49
C THR A 161 6.80 -1.63 3.51
N PHE A 162 6.69 -0.30 3.42
CA PHE A 162 7.31 0.60 4.40
C PHE A 162 6.79 0.38 5.81
N LEU A 163 5.47 0.31 5.98
CA LEU A 163 4.87 0.04 7.30
C LEU A 163 5.31 -1.31 7.87
N ILE A 164 5.35 -2.36 7.04
CA ILE A 164 5.84 -3.69 7.45
C ILE A 164 7.27 -3.59 7.95
N ILE A 165 8.15 -2.93 7.20
CA ILE A 165 9.56 -2.76 7.54
C ILE A 165 9.71 -1.94 8.82
N THR A 166 8.98 -0.84 8.96
CA THR A 166 8.98 0.01 10.16
C THR A 166 8.54 -0.76 11.39
N PHE A 167 7.45 -1.52 11.32
CA PHE A 167 6.97 -2.31 12.46
C PHE A 167 7.85 -3.53 12.75
N ALA A 168 8.38 -4.19 11.72
CA ALA A 168 9.28 -5.32 11.91
C ALA A 168 10.56 -4.89 12.64
N THR A 169 11.04 -3.66 12.43
CA THR A 169 12.35 -3.24 12.96
C THR A 169 12.32 -2.34 14.17
N LEU A 170 11.44 -1.36 14.20
CA LEU A 170 11.34 -0.49 15.36
C LEU A 170 10.62 -1.19 16.52
N LEU A 171 9.71 -2.13 16.21
CA LEU A 171 8.96 -2.88 17.21
C LEU A 171 9.42 -4.34 17.34
N GLY A 172 10.33 -4.83 16.48
CA GLY A 172 10.79 -6.21 16.53
C GLY A 172 9.67 -7.23 16.27
N THR A 173 8.63 -6.84 15.54
CA THR A 173 7.45 -7.69 15.32
C THR A 173 7.69 -8.68 14.20
N GLU A 174 7.15 -9.90 14.35
CA GLU A 174 7.09 -10.90 13.28
C GLU A 174 6.47 -10.33 12.00
N PHE A 175 6.99 -10.72 10.83
CA PHE A 175 6.54 -10.17 9.53
C PHE A 175 5.03 -10.30 9.30
N VAL A 176 4.41 -11.41 9.71
CA VAL A 176 2.95 -11.59 9.58
C VAL A 176 2.18 -10.58 10.47
N ARG A 177 2.68 -10.32 11.68
CA ARG A 177 2.10 -9.34 12.59
C ARG A 177 2.33 -7.92 12.10
N ALA A 178 3.52 -7.61 11.59
CA ALA A 178 3.84 -6.34 10.97
C ALA A 178 2.94 -6.07 9.74
N ALA A 179 2.72 -7.08 8.89
CA ALA A 179 1.78 -7.03 7.76
C ALA A 179 0.36 -6.76 8.25
N ALA A 180 -0.11 -7.50 9.25
CA ALA A 180 -1.42 -7.29 9.86
C ALA A 180 -1.60 -5.85 10.38
N MET A 181 -0.61 -5.30 11.09
CA MET A 181 -0.62 -3.91 11.58
C MET A 181 -0.61 -2.90 10.43
N ALA A 182 0.25 -3.11 9.43
CA ALA A 182 0.36 -2.26 8.25
C ALA A 182 -0.97 -2.16 7.50
N LYS A 183 -1.74 -3.25 7.41
CA LYS A 183 -3.04 -3.25 6.75
C LYS A 183 -4.07 -2.38 7.44
N VAL A 184 -4.06 -2.31 8.77
CA VAL A 184 -4.98 -1.41 9.50
C VAL A 184 -4.66 0.05 9.19
N ILE A 185 -3.38 0.41 9.18
CA ILE A 185 -2.95 1.78 8.88
C ILE A 185 -3.23 2.14 7.41
N ASN A 186 -2.92 1.23 6.46
CA ASN A 186 -3.24 1.41 5.04
C ASN A 186 -4.75 1.53 4.80
N CYS A 187 -5.58 0.82 5.57
CA CYS A 187 -7.02 0.96 5.47
C CYS A 187 -7.43 2.40 5.80
N GLY A 188 -6.88 2.95 6.89
CA GLY A 188 -7.10 4.35 7.29
C GLY A 188 -6.64 5.34 6.23
N SER A 189 -5.41 5.24 5.75
CA SER A 189 -4.89 6.14 4.72
C SER A 189 -5.67 6.06 3.40
N ASN A 190 -6.07 4.85 2.97
CA ASN A 190 -6.91 4.68 1.79
C ASN A 190 -8.30 5.32 1.97
N VAL A 191 -8.91 5.22 3.16
CA VAL A 191 -10.16 5.94 3.46
C VAL A 191 -9.97 7.44 3.34
N GLY A 192 -8.93 8.00 3.99
CA GLY A 192 -8.66 9.43 3.98
C GLY A 192 -8.43 10.00 2.58
N ALA A 193 -7.54 9.35 1.82
CA ALA A 193 -7.24 9.74 0.45
C ALA A 193 -8.46 9.60 -0.48
N LEU A 194 -9.24 8.51 -0.34
CA LEU A 194 -10.44 8.29 -1.14
C LEU A 194 -11.54 9.31 -0.83
N LEU A 195 -11.74 9.67 0.44
CA LEU A 195 -12.74 10.69 0.81
C LEU A 195 -12.40 12.04 0.18
N TYR A 196 -11.13 12.45 0.25
CA TYR A 196 -10.70 13.71 -0.37
C TYR A 196 -10.80 13.68 -1.91
N LEU A 197 -10.27 12.63 -2.55
CA LEU A 197 -10.30 12.51 -4.01
C LEU A 197 -11.73 12.29 -4.54
N GLY A 198 -12.57 11.60 -3.77
CA GLY A 198 -13.99 11.42 -4.07
C GLY A 198 -14.77 12.74 -3.96
N ALA A 199 -14.53 13.52 -2.91
CA ALA A 199 -15.15 14.83 -2.73
C ALA A 199 -14.74 15.84 -3.81
N THR A 200 -13.53 15.71 -4.36
CA THR A 200 -13.04 16.57 -5.47
C THR A 200 -13.40 16.03 -6.86
N GLY A 201 -14.15 14.92 -6.97
CA GLY A 201 -14.60 14.36 -8.25
C GLY A 201 -13.55 13.54 -9.00
N HIS A 202 -12.39 13.26 -8.39
CA HIS A 202 -11.28 12.52 -8.98
C HIS A 202 -11.37 11.01 -8.74
N VAL A 203 -12.55 10.41 -8.95
CA VAL A 203 -12.76 8.96 -8.78
C VAL A 203 -13.66 8.43 -9.89
N LEU A 204 -13.18 7.42 -10.64
CA LEU A 204 -14.00 6.67 -11.59
C LEU A 204 -14.74 5.55 -10.86
N TRP A 205 -15.90 5.87 -10.28
CA TRP A 205 -16.66 4.94 -9.43
C TRP A 205 -16.96 3.59 -10.10
N GLY A 206 -17.38 3.60 -11.37
CA GLY A 206 -17.69 2.35 -12.09
C GLY A 206 -16.47 1.45 -12.31
N LEU A 207 -15.35 2.05 -12.73
CA LEU A 207 -14.10 1.32 -12.96
C LEU A 207 -13.46 0.88 -11.64
N GLY A 208 -13.47 1.76 -10.64
CA GLY A 208 -13.01 1.49 -9.30
C GLY A 208 -13.81 0.37 -8.62
N ALA A 209 -15.13 0.30 -8.82
CA ALA A 209 -15.96 -0.78 -8.30
C ALA A 209 -15.61 -2.14 -8.94
N GLY A 210 -15.46 -2.20 -10.27
CA GLY A 210 -15.03 -3.42 -10.97
C GLY A 210 -13.66 -3.90 -10.48
N MET A 211 -12.70 -2.98 -10.38
CA MET A 211 -11.38 -3.26 -9.84
C MET A 211 -11.42 -3.66 -8.37
N ALA A 212 -12.29 -3.07 -7.55
CA ALA A 212 -12.46 -3.41 -6.14
C ALA A 212 -12.89 -4.87 -5.97
N VAL A 213 -13.84 -5.36 -6.78
CA VAL A 213 -14.27 -6.78 -6.71
C VAL A 213 -13.12 -7.73 -7.01
N ALA A 214 -12.37 -7.46 -8.08
CA ALA A 214 -11.20 -8.26 -8.44
C ALA A 214 -10.10 -8.18 -7.35
N ASN A 215 -9.87 -6.99 -6.80
CA ASN A 215 -8.89 -6.74 -5.74
C ASN A 215 -9.27 -7.47 -4.45
N ILE A 216 -10.55 -7.50 -4.07
CA ILE A 216 -11.07 -8.30 -2.94
C ILE A 216 -10.71 -9.78 -3.14
N ALA A 217 -10.97 -10.35 -4.32
CA ALA A 217 -10.66 -11.75 -4.59
C ALA A 217 -9.16 -12.05 -4.41
N GLY A 218 -8.30 -11.20 -4.97
CA GLY A 218 -6.86 -11.26 -4.76
C GLY A 218 -6.44 -11.15 -3.29
N ALA A 219 -7.04 -10.21 -2.57
CA ALA A 219 -6.73 -9.92 -1.17
C ALA A 219 -7.13 -11.07 -0.23
N VAL A 220 -8.26 -11.74 -0.48
CA VAL A 220 -8.66 -12.93 0.28
C VAL A 220 -7.63 -14.04 0.10
N VAL A 221 -7.21 -14.32 -1.13
CA VAL A 221 -6.22 -15.36 -1.41
C VAL A 221 -4.87 -14.99 -0.79
N GLY A 222 -4.40 -13.75 -1.00
CA GLY A 222 -3.10 -13.28 -0.50
C GLY A 222 -3.02 -13.29 1.02
N SER A 223 -4.02 -12.77 1.71
CA SER A 223 -4.05 -12.75 3.19
C SER A 223 -4.12 -14.15 3.79
N ARG A 224 -4.91 -15.07 3.20
CA ARG A 224 -4.95 -16.47 3.62
C ARG A 224 -3.61 -17.18 3.42
N MET A 225 -2.93 -16.94 2.30
CA MET A 225 -1.60 -17.50 2.03
C MET A 225 -0.54 -16.96 2.98
N ALA A 226 -0.54 -15.64 3.25
CA ALA A 226 0.36 -15.02 4.21
C ALA A 226 0.20 -15.63 5.62
N LEU A 227 -1.04 -15.89 6.03
CA LEU A 227 -1.35 -16.56 7.30
C LEU A 227 -0.95 -18.04 7.31
N ALA A 228 -1.17 -18.76 6.20
CA ALA A 228 -0.89 -20.20 6.12
C ALA A 228 0.61 -20.52 6.00
N LYS A 229 1.35 -19.73 5.21
CA LYS A 229 2.79 -19.96 4.96
C LYS A 229 3.72 -19.19 5.91
N GLY A 230 3.16 -18.30 6.73
CA GLY A 230 3.88 -17.64 7.82
C GLY A 230 4.92 -16.59 7.37
N ALA A 231 5.79 -16.21 8.32
CA ALA A 231 6.70 -15.08 8.19
C ALA A 231 7.74 -15.24 7.07
N GLY A 232 8.26 -16.47 6.86
CA GLY A 232 9.23 -16.75 5.81
C GLY A 232 8.68 -16.47 4.41
N PHE A 233 7.42 -16.85 4.15
CA PHE A 233 6.77 -16.57 2.87
C PHE A 233 6.53 -15.09 2.66
N VAL A 234 5.98 -14.38 3.65
CA VAL A 234 5.77 -12.92 3.57
C VAL A 234 7.09 -12.21 3.27
N ARG A 235 8.17 -12.63 3.93
CA ARG A 235 9.51 -12.10 3.70
C ARG A 235 10.02 -12.36 2.27
N VAL A 236 9.87 -13.58 1.75
CA VAL A 236 10.30 -13.90 0.38
C VAL A 236 9.53 -13.06 -0.64
N VAL A 237 8.20 -12.98 -0.50
CA VAL A 237 7.37 -12.16 -1.40
C VAL A 237 7.76 -10.69 -1.30
N LEU A 238 8.07 -10.18 -0.09
CA LEU A 238 8.52 -8.81 0.10
C LEU A 238 9.80 -8.53 -0.68
N LEU A 239 10.77 -9.44 -0.57
CA LEU A 239 12.04 -9.35 -1.30
C LEU A 239 11.83 -9.42 -2.81
N VAL A 240 11.00 -10.35 -3.29
CA VAL A 240 10.71 -10.49 -4.74
C VAL A 240 10.08 -9.21 -5.28
N VAL A 241 9.07 -8.66 -4.59
CA VAL A 241 8.40 -7.42 -5.02
C VAL A 241 9.39 -6.27 -5.08
N VAL A 242 10.27 -6.15 -4.09
CA VAL A 242 11.32 -5.13 -4.07
C VAL A 242 12.28 -5.31 -5.24
N VAL A 243 12.77 -6.54 -5.49
CA VAL A 243 13.70 -6.82 -6.60
C VAL A 243 13.07 -6.54 -7.95
N VAL A 244 11.83 -6.98 -8.18
CA VAL A 244 11.09 -6.69 -9.42
C VAL A 244 10.93 -5.19 -9.62
N MET A 245 10.64 -4.46 -8.55
CA MET A 245 10.51 -3.01 -8.59
C MET A 245 11.84 -2.35 -8.97
N VAL A 246 12.96 -2.79 -8.39
CA VAL A 246 14.31 -2.31 -8.72
C VAL A 246 14.63 -2.57 -10.19
N VAL A 247 14.40 -3.79 -10.68
CA VAL A 247 14.71 -4.17 -12.07
C VAL A 247 13.87 -3.37 -13.07
N ARG A 248 12.57 -3.25 -12.81
CA ARG A 248 11.66 -2.51 -13.70
C ARG A 248 12.03 -1.02 -13.77
N LEU A 249 12.40 -0.43 -12.63
CA LEU A 249 12.78 0.97 -12.56
C LEU A 249 14.17 1.22 -13.15
N GLY A 250 15.12 0.32 -12.94
CA GLY A 250 16.42 0.36 -13.61
C GLY A 250 16.24 0.32 -15.14
N TRP A 251 15.37 -0.55 -15.65
CA TRP A 251 15.09 -0.59 -17.08
C TRP A 251 14.47 0.71 -17.61
N GLN A 252 13.54 1.33 -16.88
CA GLN A 252 12.93 2.60 -17.29
C GLN A 252 13.87 3.81 -17.20
N GLN A 253 14.95 3.71 -16.45
CA GLN A 253 15.92 4.81 -16.31
C GLN A 253 17.07 4.71 -17.32
N PHE A 254 17.33 3.52 -17.87
CA PHE A 254 18.43 3.28 -18.82
C PHE A 254 17.96 2.89 -20.24
N ALA A 255 16.65 2.86 -20.51
CA ALA A 255 16.05 2.66 -21.83
C ALA A 255 15.27 3.91 -22.26
#